data_AF-A0A9D7CZX2-F1
#
_entry.id   AF-A0A9D7CZX2-F1
#
_cell.length_a   1.000
_cell.length_b   1.000
_cell.length_c   1.000
_cell.angle_alpha   90.00
_cell.angle_beta   90.00
_cell.angle_gamma   90.00
#
_symmetry.space_group_name_H-M   'P 1'
#
loop_
_entity.id
_entity.type
_entity.pdbx_description
1 polymer ?
#
loop_
_entity_poly.entity_id
_entity_poly.type
_entity_poly.pdbx_seq_one_letter_code
_entity_poly.pdbx_strand_id
1 'polypeptide(L)'
;MRLVHLLTLLAVGSLLGCSRKDEQFESVCQIVKRTVVDTDDKGAPTLVDLELEWDPCPGDQFQMVRGGKDFAACMAKYDEGDFVPVRVVHQWDTRGRYSWDIFQIGDCKRPLETNNEGSYEKSQECSDEKSYGQATGFACSRRPFKTLVSVCPFMARN
;
A
#
# COMPACT_ATOMS: atom_id res chain seq x y z
N MET A 1 57.97 -31.70 -19.34
CA MET A 1 58.17 -31.25 -17.93
C MET A 1 57.73 -29.80 -17.85
N ARG A 2 56.47 -29.53 -17.48
CA ARG A 2 56.01 -29.09 -16.13
C ARG A 2 56.79 -27.88 -15.57
N LEU A 3 56.16 -26.69 -15.57
CA LEU A 3 55.82 -25.84 -14.42
C LEU A 3 55.15 -24.56 -14.99
N VAL A 4 53.85 -24.25 -14.83
CA VAL A 4 53.06 -23.86 -13.63
C VAL A 4 52.97 -22.33 -13.46
N HIS A 5 51.74 -21.83 -13.72
CA HIS A 5 51.03 -20.66 -13.14
C HIS A 5 51.58 -19.24 -13.39
N LEU A 6 50.79 -18.17 -13.59
CA LEU A 6 49.67 -17.65 -12.80
C LEU A 6 48.92 -16.60 -13.69
N LEU A 7 47.65 -16.78 -14.05
CA LEU A 7 46.48 -16.11 -13.45
C LEU A 7 46.72 -14.69 -12.91
N THR A 8 46.11 -13.69 -13.55
CA THR A 8 45.44 -12.61 -12.81
C THR A 8 44.10 -12.31 -13.46
N LEU A 9 43.06 -12.78 -12.77
CA LEU A 9 41.64 -12.63 -13.07
C LEU A 9 41.23 -11.15 -13.10
N LEU A 10 40.35 -10.83 -14.05
CA LEU A 10 39.36 -9.77 -13.94
C LEU A 10 38.67 -9.84 -12.57
N ALA A 11 38.85 -8.82 -11.74
CA ALA A 11 37.97 -8.52 -10.62
C ALA A 11 37.26 -7.20 -10.90
N VAL A 12 36.35 -7.22 -11.87
CA VAL A 12 35.27 -6.23 -11.90
C VAL A 12 34.34 -6.64 -10.77
N GLY A 13 34.58 -6.08 -9.59
CA GLY A 13 33.69 -6.22 -8.45
C GLY A 13 32.33 -5.65 -8.82
N SER A 14 31.44 -6.53 -9.25
CA SER A 14 30.03 -6.25 -9.40
C SER A 14 29.53 -5.79 -8.04
N LEU A 15 29.38 -4.48 -7.86
CA LEU A 15 28.48 -3.91 -6.88
C LEU A 15 27.07 -4.32 -7.29
N LEU A 16 26.72 -5.59 -7.08
CA LEU A 16 25.34 -6.00 -6.87
C LEU A 16 24.95 -5.38 -5.53
N GLY A 17 24.69 -4.07 -5.55
CA GLY A 17 23.83 -3.49 -4.55
C GLY A 17 22.55 -4.29 -4.62
N CYS A 18 22.27 -5.07 -3.59
CA CYS A 18 20.94 -5.60 -3.31
C CYS A 18 20.04 -4.39 -3.02
N SER A 19 19.73 -3.58 -4.03
CA SER A 19 18.65 -2.61 -3.94
C SER A 19 17.37 -3.42 -3.89
N ARG A 20 16.74 -3.39 -2.72
CA ARG A 20 15.36 -3.85 -2.59
C ARG A 20 14.56 -3.04 -3.60
N LYS A 21 13.88 -3.73 -4.51
CA LYS A 21 13.20 -3.11 -5.65
C LYS A 21 11.84 -2.62 -5.20
N ASP A 22 11.47 -1.45 -5.70
CA ASP A 22 10.08 -1.01 -5.64
C ASP A 22 9.28 -1.80 -6.67
N GLU A 23 8.14 -2.34 -6.25
CA GLU A 23 7.22 -3.10 -7.09
C GLU A 23 5.93 -2.32 -7.26
N GLN A 24 5.26 -2.51 -8.40
CA GLN A 24 3.95 -1.90 -8.66
C GLN A 24 2.89 -2.98 -8.83
N PHE A 25 1.74 -2.73 -8.23
CA PHE A 25 0.59 -3.64 -8.27
C PHE A 25 -0.65 -2.90 -8.76
N GLU A 26 -1.56 -3.67 -9.33
CA GLU A 26 -2.89 -3.22 -9.69
C GLU A 26 -3.91 -3.97 -8.82
N SER A 27 -4.95 -3.27 -8.39
CA SER A 27 -6.02 -3.82 -7.59
C SER A 27 -7.31 -3.02 -7.82
N VAL A 28 -8.34 -3.31 -7.05
CA VAL A 28 -9.61 -2.57 -7.02
C VAL A 28 -9.91 -2.18 -5.58
N CYS A 29 -10.43 -0.97 -5.39
CA CYS A 29 -10.97 -0.51 -4.11
C CYS A 29 -12.39 -0.02 -4.30
N GLN A 30 -13.21 -0.14 -3.26
CA GLN A 30 -14.44 0.62 -3.15
C GLN A 30 -14.15 1.95 -2.46
N ILE A 31 -14.71 3.06 -2.96
CA ILE A 31 -14.71 4.34 -2.24
C ILE A 31 -15.78 4.27 -1.17
N VAL A 32 -15.42 4.06 0.09
CA VAL A 32 -16.40 3.96 1.17
C VAL A 32 -16.74 5.31 1.80
N LYS A 33 -15.84 6.29 1.67
CA LYS A 33 -16.09 7.66 2.13
C LYS A 33 -15.27 8.67 1.36
N ARG A 34 -15.86 9.83 1.07
CA ARG A 34 -15.19 11.01 0.53
C ARG A 34 -15.45 12.20 1.43
N THR A 35 -14.40 12.86 1.88
CA THR A 35 -14.48 14.06 2.72
C THR A 35 -13.74 15.20 2.04
N VAL A 36 -14.42 16.31 1.76
CA VAL A 36 -13.77 17.57 1.37
C VAL A 36 -13.21 18.20 2.64
N VAL A 37 -11.89 18.30 2.72
CA VAL A 37 -11.18 18.80 3.89
C VAL A 37 -10.97 20.30 3.81
N ASP A 38 -10.74 20.82 2.60
CA ASP A 38 -10.50 22.23 2.34
C ASP A 38 -11.08 22.66 0.99
N THR A 39 -11.42 23.94 0.88
CA THR A 39 -11.96 24.57 -0.34
C THR A 39 -11.34 25.93 -0.57
N ASP A 40 -11.22 26.35 -1.83
CA ASP A 40 -10.82 27.72 -2.15
C ASP A 40 -11.96 28.74 -1.97
N ASP A 41 -11.67 30.03 -2.21
CA ASP A 41 -12.64 31.15 -2.08
C ASP A 41 -13.88 31.01 -2.98
N LYS A 42 -13.85 30.10 -3.96
CA LYS A 42 -14.96 29.81 -4.89
C LYS A 42 -15.71 28.54 -4.50
N GLY A 43 -15.35 27.91 -3.38
CA GLY A 43 -15.93 26.66 -2.90
C GLY A 43 -15.42 25.41 -3.63
N ALA A 44 -14.37 25.52 -4.46
CA ALA A 44 -13.82 24.35 -5.15
C ALA A 44 -12.91 23.55 -4.20
N PRO A 45 -13.03 22.22 -4.11
CA PRO A 45 -12.18 21.39 -3.26
C PRO A 45 -10.68 21.55 -3.57
N THR A 46 -9.89 21.89 -2.55
CA THR A 46 -8.42 21.99 -2.60
C THR A 46 -7.74 20.81 -1.91
N LEU A 47 -8.48 20.11 -1.04
CA LEU A 47 -8.00 18.94 -0.32
C LEU A 47 -9.16 17.96 -0.09
N VAL A 48 -8.94 16.69 -0.41
CA VAL A 48 -9.91 15.62 -0.17
C VAL A 48 -9.25 14.45 0.54
N ASP A 49 -10.02 13.83 1.44
CA ASP A 49 -9.74 12.53 2.01
C ASP A 49 -10.67 11.50 1.40
N LEU A 50 -10.10 10.36 1.02
CA LEU A 50 -10.82 9.18 0.58
C LEU A 50 -10.54 8.06 1.57
N GLU A 51 -11.60 7.40 2.02
CA GLU A 51 -11.51 6.10 2.65
C GLU A 51 -11.84 5.05 1.60
N LEU A 52 -10.93 4.11 1.43
CA LEU A 52 -10.98 3.07 0.42
C LEU A 52 -11.02 1.71 1.12
N GLU A 53 -11.93 0.84 0.72
CA GLU A 53 -11.94 -0.56 1.14
C GLU A 53 -11.33 -1.42 0.03
N TRP A 54 -10.44 -2.33 0.39
CA TRP A 54 -9.81 -3.23 -0.57
C TRP A 54 -10.70 -4.45 -0.85
N ASP A 55 -11.59 -4.33 -1.84
CA ASP A 55 -12.54 -5.38 -2.26
C ASP A 55 -11.94 -6.80 -2.40
N PRO A 56 -10.79 -7.02 -3.06
CA PRO A 56 -10.24 -8.36 -3.19
C PRO A 56 -9.50 -8.85 -1.93
N CYS A 57 -9.15 -7.96 -1.00
CA CYS A 57 -8.28 -8.32 0.12
C CYS A 57 -9.09 -8.90 1.30
N PRO A 58 -8.74 -10.09 1.81
CA PRO A 58 -9.41 -10.67 2.96
C PRO A 58 -9.43 -9.77 4.21
N GLY A 59 -10.57 -9.74 4.88
CA GLY A 59 -10.78 -9.00 6.13
C GLY A 59 -11.06 -7.52 5.91
N ASP A 60 -11.18 -6.79 7.03
CA ASP A 60 -11.48 -5.36 7.03
C ASP A 60 -10.21 -4.56 6.73
N GLN A 61 -9.90 -4.41 5.44
CA GLN A 61 -8.74 -3.69 4.96
C GLN A 61 -9.17 -2.34 4.39
N PHE A 62 -8.89 -1.26 5.12
CA PHE A 62 -9.15 0.10 4.65
C PHE A 62 -7.86 0.91 4.48
N GLN A 63 -7.85 1.79 3.49
CA GLN A 63 -6.80 2.76 3.25
C GLN A 63 -7.40 4.17 3.23
N MET A 64 -6.86 5.06 4.03
CA MET A 64 -7.10 6.48 3.90
C MET A 64 -6.08 7.08 2.93
N VAL A 65 -6.56 7.89 1.99
CA VAL A 65 -5.75 8.63 1.03
C VAL A 65 -6.17 10.09 1.01
N ARG A 66 -5.23 10.98 1.26
CA ARG A 66 -5.37 12.43 1.10
C ARG A 66 -4.77 12.84 -0.24
N GLY A 67 -5.46 13.73 -0.94
CA GLY A 67 -4.94 14.32 -2.17
C GLY A 67 -5.25 15.81 -2.25
N GLY A 68 -4.26 16.56 -2.74
CA GLY A 68 -4.37 18.00 -2.96
C GLY A 68 -5.22 18.38 -4.17
N LYS A 69 -5.20 19.66 -4.52
CA LYS A 69 -6.13 20.31 -5.45
C LYS A 69 -6.37 19.55 -6.77
N ASP A 70 -5.30 19.16 -7.48
CA ASP A 70 -5.45 18.50 -8.79
C ASP A 70 -6.09 17.11 -8.67
N PHE A 71 -5.72 16.37 -7.63
CA PHE A 71 -6.32 15.08 -7.32
C PHE A 71 -7.78 15.25 -6.87
N ALA A 72 -8.06 16.24 -6.02
CA ALA A 72 -9.40 16.57 -5.56
C ALA A 72 -10.35 16.90 -6.72
N ALA A 73 -9.87 17.70 -7.69
CA ALA A 73 -10.61 18.02 -8.89
C ALA A 73 -10.85 16.79 -9.77
N CYS A 74 -9.83 15.94 -9.95
CA CYS A 74 -9.96 14.72 -10.74
C CYS A 74 -10.94 13.73 -10.12
N MET A 75 -10.90 13.54 -8.79
CA MET A 75 -11.74 12.61 -8.06
C MET A 75 -13.21 13.05 -7.96
N ALA A 76 -13.56 14.27 -8.39
CA ALA A 76 -14.93 14.77 -8.34
C ALA A 76 -15.93 14.01 -9.22
N LYS A 77 -15.45 13.13 -10.10
CA LYS A 77 -16.26 12.27 -10.97
C LYS A 77 -16.57 10.88 -10.40
N TYR A 78 -15.97 10.52 -9.27
CA TYR A 78 -16.21 9.26 -8.59
C TYR A 78 -17.00 9.53 -7.32
N ASP A 79 -17.95 8.65 -7.04
CA ASP A 79 -18.87 8.76 -5.91
C ASP A 79 -18.54 7.72 -4.83
N GLU A 80 -19.09 7.94 -3.63
CA GLU A 80 -19.09 6.91 -2.59
C GLU A 80 -19.88 5.68 -3.08
N GLY A 81 -19.31 4.49 -2.89
CA GLY A 81 -19.82 3.22 -3.39
C GLY A 81 -19.15 2.74 -4.67
N ASP A 82 -18.46 3.61 -5.41
CA ASP A 82 -17.80 3.23 -6.66
C ASP A 82 -16.65 2.26 -6.43
N PHE A 83 -16.57 1.24 -7.29
CA PHE A 83 -15.41 0.37 -7.42
C PHE A 83 -14.45 0.94 -8.45
N VAL A 84 -13.24 1.29 -8.00
CA VAL A 84 -12.24 1.99 -8.79
C VAL A 84 -10.96 1.16 -8.87
N PRO A 85 -10.33 1.05 -10.06
CA PRO A 85 -9.02 0.41 -10.15
C PRO A 85 -7.99 1.30 -9.46
N VAL A 86 -7.06 0.69 -8.73
CA VAL A 86 -5.98 1.39 -8.03
C VAL A 86 -4.63 0.85 -8.45
N ARG A 87 -3.62 1.73 -8.47
CA ARG A 87 -2.22 1.34 -8.64
C ARG A 87 -1.44 1.67 -7.40
N VAL A 88 -0.69 0.67 -6.94
CA VAL A 88 0.00 0.65 -5.66
C VAL A 88 1.49 0.56 -5.92
N VAL A 89 2.28 1.34 -5.21
CA VAL A 89 3.73 1.11 -5.11
C VAL A 89 3.99 0.37 -3.82
N HIS A 90 4.89 -0.61 -3.87
CA HIS A 90 5.43 -1.33 -2.73
C HIS A 90 6.91 -1.03 -2.67
N GLN A 91 7.34 -0.29 -1.65
CA GLN A 91 8.67 0.30 -1.61
C GLN A 91 9.36 0.00 -0.29
N TRP A 92 10.69 -0.06 -0.34
CA TRP A 92 11.47 -0.27 0.85
C TRP A 92 11.60 1.02 1.66
N ASP A 93 11.12 1.02 2.90
CA ASP A 93 11.18 2.21 3.76
C ASP A 93 12.48 2.30 4.57
N THR A 94 12.72 3.49 5.12
CA THR A 94 13.90 3.79 5.97
C THR A 94 13.88 3.05 7.31
N ARG A 95 12.76 2.43 7.69
CA ARG A 95 12.58 1.68 8.94
C ARG A 95 12.92 0.20 8.77
N GLY A 96 13.35 -0.22 7.57
CA GLY A 96 13.80 -1.58 7.32
C GLY A 96 12.65 -2.56 7.08
N ARG A 97 11.55 -2.08 6.49
CA ARG A 97 10.40 -2.90 6.09
C ARG A 97 9.84 -2.39 4.78
N TYR A 98 9.07 -3.24 4.10
CA TYR A 98 8.26 -2.73 2.98
C TYR A 98 7.07 -1.91 3.50
N SER A 99 6.79 -0.83 2.79
CA SER A 99 5.58 -0.03 2.89
C SER A 99 4.91 0.02 1.52
N TRP A 100 3.64 0.38 1.49
CA TRP A 100 2.92 0.60 0.24
C TRP A 100 2.10 1.88 0.29
N ASP A 101 1.83 2.44 -0.87
CA ASP A 101 0.95 3.59 -1.03
C ASP A 101 0.25 3.56 -2.39
N ILE A 102 -0.95 4.13 -2.45
CA ILE A 102 -1.72 4.24 -3.68
C ILE A 102 -1.27 5.51 -4.40
N PHE A 103 -0.77 5.38 -5.62
CA PHE A 103 -0.37 6.53 -6.44
C PHE A 103 -1.37 6.87 -7.54
N GLN A 104 -2.34 5.99 -7.80
CA GLN A 104 -3.38 6.22 -8.79
C GLN A 104 -4.70 5.56 -8.39
N ILE A 105 -5.81 6.29 -8.52
CA ILE A 105 -7.19 5.83 -8.34
C ILE A 105 -7.96 6.16 -9.62
N GLY A 106 -8.47 5.16 -10.31
CA GLY A 106 -8.96 5.33 -11.67
C GLY A 106 -7.84 5.85 -12.57
N ASP A 107 -8.07 7.03 -13.14
CA ASP A 107 -7.11 7.84 -13.90
C ASP A 107 -6.54 9.03 -13.10
N CYS A 108 -6.94 9.19 -11.84
CA CYS A 108 -6.49 10.26 -10.96
C CYS A 108 -5.19 9.88 -10.26
N LYS A 109 -4.11 10.58 -10.59
CA LYS A 109 -2.78 10.38 -10.00
C LYS A 109 -2.57 11.29 -8.80
N ARG A 110 -1.83 10.79 -7.82
CA ARG A 110 -1.36 11.57 -6.67
C ARG A 110 0.15 11.36 -6.47
N PRO A 111 0.85 12.35 -5.89
CA PRO A 111 2.21 12.14 -5.40
C PRO A 111 2.24 11.02 -4.34
N LEU A 112 3.34 10.28 -4.31
CA LEU A 112 3.62 9.33 -3.24
C LEU A 112 3.92 10.09 -1.95
N GLU A 113 3.32 9.63 -0.85
CA GLU A 113 3.56 10.23 0.47
C GLU A 113 4.65 9.44 1.20
N THR A 114 5.86 9.99 1.27
CA THR A 114 7.00 9.29 1.91
C THR A 114 6.93 9.29 3.45
N ASN A 115 6.09 10.15 4.04
CA ASN A 115 6.02 10.37 5.49
C ASN A 115 4.75 9.79 6.14
N ASN A 116 3.83 9.20 5.36
CA ASN A 116 2.54 8.67 5.82
C ASN A 116 1.63 9.72 6.52
N GLU A 117 1.82 11.01 6.24
CA GLU A 117 0.99 12.07 6.83
C GLU A 117 -0.37 12.20 6.11
N GLY A 118 -0.39 11.89 4.82
CA GLY A 118 -1.60 11.90 4.00
C GLY A 118 -2.18 10.52 3.68
N SER A 119 -1.54 9.43 4.11
CA SER A 119 -1.97 8.07 3.77
C SER A 119 -1.72 7.12 4.92
N TYR A 120 -2.78 6.42 5.39
CA TYR A 120 -2.66 5.43 6.46
C TYR A 120 -3.64 4.26 6.32
N GLU A 121 -3.22 3.11 6.83
CA GLU A 121 -3.98 1.87 6.81
C GLU A 121 -4.83 1.72 8.09
N LYS A 122 -6.07 1.27 7.92
CA LYS A 122 -6.89 0.70 9.01
C LYS A 122 -7.12 -0.77 8.68
N SER A 123 -6.23 -1.62 9.18
CA SER A 123 -6.32 -3.08 9.04
C SER A 123 -6.40 -3.72 10.43
N GLN A 124 -7.35 -4.61 10.62
CA GLN A 124 -7.39 -5.48 11.78
C GLN A 124 -8.11 -6.77 11.40
N GLU A 125 -7.47 -7.92 11.63
CA GLU A 125 -8.19 -9.19 11.56
C GLU A 125 -8.28 -9.77 12.97
N CYS A 126 -9.46 -10.26 13.31
CA CYS A 126 -9.76 -10.89 14.59
C CYS A 126 -10.11 -12.37 14.37
N SER A 127 -9.57 -13.24 15.23
CA SER A 127 -9.89 -14.67 15.25
C SER A 127 -10.37 -15.09 16.63
N ASP A 128 -11.30 -16.05 16.69
CA ASP A 128 -11.75 -16.62 17.96
C ASP A 128 -10.59 -17.25 18.74
N GLU A 129 -10.47 -16.89 20.01
CA GLU A 129 -9.71 -17.68 20.97
C GLU A 129 -10.58 -18.81 21.48
N LYS A 130 -10.07 -20.05 21.41
CA LYS A 130 -10.79 -21.24 21.86
C LYS A 130 -10.17 -21.82 23.13
N SER A 131 -11.01 -22.07 24.13
CA SER A 131 -10.68 -22.87 25.31
C SER A 131 -11.61 -24.07 25.37
N TYR A 132 -11.06 -25.28 25.48
CA TYR A 132 -11.81 -26.54 25.44
C TYR A 132 -12.77 -26.67 24.24
N GLY A 133 -12.40 -26.11 23.09
CA GLY A 133 -13.19 -26.15 21.85
C GLY A 133 -14.32 -25.12 21.77
N GLN A 134 -14.55 -24.32 22.81
CA GLN A 134 -15.52 -23.23 22.80
C GLN A 134 -14.83 -21.89 22.61
N ALA A 135 -15.46 -20.98 21.85
CA ALA A 135 -14.97 -19.61 21.71
C ALA A 135 -15.09 -18.88 23.05
N THR A 136 -13.97 -18.40 23.58
CA THR A 136 -13.89 -17.71 24.88
C THR A 136 -13.49 -16.23 24.75
N GLY A 137 -13.10 -15.80 23.56
CA GLY A 137 -12.69 -14.43 23.28
C GLY A 137 -12.25 -14.25 21.84
N PHE A 138 -11.59 -13.13 21.56
CA PHE A 138 -11.05 -12.81 20.24
C PHE A 138 -9.63 -12.28 20.39
N ALA A 139 -8.74 -12.74 19.51
CA ALA A 139 -7.41 -12.18 19.35
C ALA A 139 -7.36 -11.41 18.03
N CYS A 140 -7.05 -10.12 18.10
CA CYS A 140 -6.95 -9.27 16.92
C CYS A 140 -5.48 -8.90 16.65
N SER A 141 -5.06 -9.03 15.39
CA SER A 141 -3.71 -8.68 14.94
C SER A 141 -3.77 -7.61 13.85
N ARG A 142 -2.77 -6.73 13.86
CA ARG A 142 -2.51 -5.74 12.80
C ARG A 142 -1.37 -6.18 11.86
N ARG A 143 -0.92 -7.43 12.00
CA ARG A 143 0.08 -8.02 11.10
C ARG A 143 -0.63 -8.69 9.92
N PRO A 144 -0.14 -8.51 8.69
CA PRO A 144 -0.69 -9.20 7.53
C PRO A 144 -0.58 -10.73 7.72
N PHE A 145 -1.67 -11.44 7.47
CA PHE A 145 -1.70 -12.90 7.54
C PHE A 145 -1.37 -13.50 6.17
N LYS A 146 -1.03 -14.80 6.14
CA LYS A 146 -0.64 -15.49 4.89
C LYS A 146 -1.71 -15.39 3.81
N THR A 147 -2.98 -15.51 4.18
CA THR A 147 -4.10 -15.43 3.24
C THR A 147 -4.21 -14.03 2.64
N LEU A 148 -4.15 -12.99 3.48
CA LEU A 148 -4.14 -11.60 3.00
C LEU A 148 -3.01 -11.36 2.01
N VAL A 149 -1.77 -11.71 2.36
CA VAL A 149 -0.61 -11.51 1.49
C VAL A 149 -0.69 -12.35 0.21
N SER A 150 -1.34 -13.51 0.24
CA SER A 150 -1.51 -14.33 -0.97
C SER A 150 -2.44 -13.71 -2.01
N VAL A 151 -3.39 -12.87 -1.58
CA VAL A 151 -4.33 -12.16 -2.47
C VAL A 151 -3.85 -10.74 -2.76
N CYS A 152 -3.30 -10.06 -1.75
CA CYS A 152 -2.83 -8.68 -1.78
C CYS A 152 -1.35 -8.59 -1.38
N PRO A 153 -0.43 -9.00 -2.29
CA PRO A 153 0.99 -9.14 -1.99
C PRO A 153 1.67 -7.83 -1.59
N PHE A 154 1.19 -6.68 -2.07
CA PHE A 154 1.69 -5.35 -1.68
C PHE A 154 1.50 -5.03 -0.19
N MET A 155 0.62 -5.76 0.51
CA MET A 155 0.46 -5.61 1.96
C MET A 155 1.53 -6.35 2.77
N ALA A 156 2.43 -7.11 2.11
CA ALA A 156 3.57 -7.73 2.77
C ALA A 156 4.49 -6.67 3.37
N ARG A 157 4.88 -6.86 4.63
CA ARG A 157 5.75 -5.91 5.38
C ARG A 157 7.17 -6.40 5.55
N ASN A 158 7.41 -7.71 5.41
CA ASN A 158 8.68 -8.43 5.22
C ASN A 158 8.40 -9.93 5.13
#